data_AF-A0A453EX20-F1
#
_entry.id   AF-A0A453EX20-F1
#
_cell.length_a   1.000
_cell.length_b   1.000
_cell.length_c   1.000
_cell.angle_alpha   90.00
_cell.angle_beta   90.00
_cell.angle_gamma   90.00
#
_symmetry.space_group_name_H-M   'P 1'
#
loop_
_entity.id
_entity.type
_entity.pdbx_description
1 polymer ?
#
loop_
_entity_poly.entity_id
_entity_poly.type
_entity_poly.pdbx_seq_one_letter_code
_entity_poly.pdbx_strand_id
1 'polypeptide(L)' 'VGGLLNATCGNATELIIAVFALVQGKIEVVKCSLLGSVLSNLLLVLGTSLFCGGIKNLGADQPYDRV' A
#
# COMPACT_ATOMS: atom_id res chain seq x y z
N VAL A 1 3.30 10.62 17.50
CA VAL A 1 3.97 11.40 16.43
C VAL A 1 4.46 10.51 15.27
N GLY A 2 5.21 9.42 15.52
CA GLY A 2 5.77 8.58 14.45
C GLY A 2 4.77 7.98 13.44
N GLY A 3 3.58 7.56 13.90
CA GLY A 3 2.55 7.01 13.00
C GLY A 3 2.01 8.04 11.98
N LEU A 4 1.93 9.31 12.37
CA LEU A 4 1.50 10.39 11.47
C LEU A 4 2.55 10.66 10.39
N LEU A 5 3.83 10.71 10.78
CA LEU A 5 4.95 10.80 9.85
C LEU A 5 5.00 9.63 8.88
N ASN A 6 4.74 8.40 9.34
CA ASN A 6 4.69 7.23 8.46
C ASN A 6 3.53 7.31 7.46
N ALA A 7 2.35 7.78 7.89
CA ALA A 7 1.21 7.94 6.99
C ALA A 7 1.45 9.03 5.93
N THR A 8 2.05 10.17 6.32
CA THR A 8 2.28 11.29 5.40
C THR A 8 3.53 11.08 4.53
N CYS A 9 4.67 10.71 5.11
CA CYS A 9 5.92 10.53 4.38
C CYS A 9 5.98 9.18 3.65
N GLY A 10 5.39 8.12 4.22
CA GLY A 10 5.37 6.79 3.60
C GLY A 10 4.57 6.74 2.29
N ASN A 11 3.55 7.60 2.15
CA ASN A 11 2.76 7.78 0.92
C ASN A 11 2.94 9.18 0.30
N ALA A 12 4.03 9.90 0.62
CA ALA A 12 4.23 11.27 0.16
C ALA A 12 4.20 11.38 -1.37
N THR A 13 4.81 10.43 -2.07
CA THR A 13 4.88 10.43 -3.54
C THR A 13 3.48 10.33 -4.17
N GLU A 14 2.64 9.40 -3.70
CA GLU A 14 1.25 9.28 -4.19
C GLU A 14 0.42 10.51 -3.86
N LEU A 15 0.59 11.07 -2.65
CA LEU A 15 -0.11 12.29 -2.24
C LEU A 15 0.26 13.48 -3.12
N ILE A 16 1.54 13.67 -3.42
CA ILE A 16 2.03 14.75 -4.30
C ILE A 16 1.42 14.61 -5.70
N ILE A 17 1.47 13.41 -6.29
CA ILE A 17 0.92 13.15 -7.63
C ILE A 17 -0.59 13.38 -7.65
N ALA A 18 -1.31 12.93 -6.62
CA ALA A 18 -2.75 13.14 -6.48
C ALA A 18 -3.11 14.64 -6.39
N VAL A 19 -2.35 15.44 -5.62
CA VAL A 19 -2.55 16.89 -5.52
C VAL A 19 -2.32 17.58 -6.87
N PHE A 20 -1.25 17.24 -7.59
CA PHE A 20 -1.02 17.81 -8.93
C PHE A 20 -2.11 17.41 -9.93
N ALA A 21 -2.59 16.17 -9.89
CA ALA A 21 -3.70 15.73 -10.74
C ALA A 21 -5.01 16.44 -10.39
N LEU A 22 -5.29 16.69 -9.11
CA LEU A 22 -6.43 17.50 -8.65
C LEU A 22 -6.35 18.94 -9.15
N VAL A 23 -5.18 19.58 -9.06
CA VAL A 23 -4.97 20.96 -9.54
C VAL A 23 -5.20 21.07 -11.05
N GLN A 24 -4.92 20.00 -11.81
CA GLN A 24 -5.22 19.92 -13.24
C GLN A 24 -6.67 19.50 -13.57
N GLY A 25 -7.54 19.34 -12.56
CA GLY A 25 -8.94 18.94 -12.74
C GLY A 25 -9.14 17.45 -13.10
N LYS A 26 -8.09 16.62 -12.99
CA LYS A 26 -8.13 15.19 -13.34
C LYS A 26 -8.69 14.32 -12.22
N ILE A 27 -9.94 14.58 -11.84
CA ILE A 27 -10.60 13.93 -10.69
C ILE A 27 -10.68 12.41 -10.85
N GLU A 28 -10.92 11.92 -12.07
CA GLU A 28 -11.02 10.48 -12.35
C GLU A 28 -9.69 9.76 -12.08
N VAL A 29 -8.57 10.37 -12.50
CA VAL A 29 -7.22 9.82 -12.26
C VAL A 29 -6.93 9.72 -10.76
N VAL A 30 -7.35 10.71 -9.97
CA VAL A 30 -7.16 10.72 -8.52
C VAL A 30 -7.95 9.60 -7.86
N LYS A 31 -9.23 9.42 -8.26
CA LYS A 31 -10.07 8.32 -7.75
C LYS A 31 -9.49 6.95 -8.09
N CYS A 32 -9.09 6.74 -9.34
CA CYS A 32 -8.47 5.51 -9.79
C CYS A 32 -7.13 5.25 -9.07
N SER A 33 -6.33 6.30 -8.83
CA SER A 33 -5.06 6.19 -8.10
C SER A 33 -5.26 5.79 -6.63
N LEU A 34 -6.26 6.37 -5.94
CA LEU A 34 -6.57 5.99 -4.56
C LEU A 34 -7.05 4.54 -4.46
N LEU A 35 -7.95 4.12 -5.35
CA LEU A 35 -8.38 2.72 -5.43
C LEU A 35 -7.21 1.79 -5.74
N GLY A 36 -6.36 2.18 -6.69
CA GLY A 36 -5.16 1.43 -7.05
C GLY A 36 -4.17 1.28 -5.89
N SER A 37 -3.96 2.32 -5.09
CA SER A 37 -3.05 2.27 -3.92
C SER A 37 -3.57 1.29 -2.86
N VAL A 38 -4.88 1.28 -2.59
CA VAL A 38 -5.49 0.31 -1.66
C VAL A 38 -5.37 -1.12 -2.20
N LEU A 39 -5.72 -1.34 -3.46
CA LEU A 39 -5.62 -2.67 -4.09
C LEU A 39 -4.18 -3.17 -4.16
N SER A 40 -3.22 -2.31 -4.50
CA SER A 40 -1.80 -2.66 -4.55
C SER A 40 -1.28 -3.10 -3.18
N ASN A 41 -1.60 -2.36 -2.12
CA ASN A 41 -1.16 -2.72 -0.77
C ASN A 41 -1.78 -4.04 -0.29
N LEU A 42 -3.08 -4.25 -0.54
CA LEU A 42 -3.81 -5.43 -0.06
C LEU A 42 -3.58 -6.69 -0.89
N LEU A 43 -3.39 -6.57 -2.21
CA LEU A 43 -3.29 -7.73 -3.09
C LEU A 43 -1.85 -7.94 -3.56
N LEU A 44 -1.21 -6.90 -4.06
CA LEU A 44 0.12 -7.03 -4.63
C LEU A 44 1.17 -7.14 -3.52
N VAL A 45 1.27 -6.15 -2.64
CA VAL A 45 2.29 -6.12 -1.58
C VAL A 45 2.04 -7.24 -0.57
N LEU A 46 0.84 -7.30 0.01
CA LEU A 46 0.51 -8.38 0.94
C LEU A 46 0.59 -9.75 0.26
N GLY A 47 -0.02 -9.94 -0.91
CA GLY A 47 -0.01 -11.23 -1.60
C GLY A 47 1.40 -11.70 -1.99
N THR A 48 2.26 -10.81 -2.50
CA THR A 48 3.66 -11.18 -2.79
C THR A 48 4.46 -11.43 -1.53
N SER A 49 4.23 -10.68 -0.45
CA SER A 49 4.91 -10.93 0.83
C SER A 49 4.53 -12.30 1.41
N LEU A 50 3.25 -12.68 1.34
CA LEU A 50 2.75 -13.99 1.77
C LEU A 50 3.27 -15.10 0.84
N PHE A 51 3.30 -14.86 -0.48
CA PHE A 51 3.79 -15.84 -1.45
C PHE A 51 5.29 -16.11 -1.29
N CYS A 52 6.12 -15.07 -1.27
CA CYS A 52 7.56 -15.19 -1.10
C CYS A 52 7.92 -15.70 0.30
N GLY A 53 7.23 -15.21 1.33
CA GLY A 53 7.38 -15.69 2.71
C GLY A 53 7.01 -17.16 2.85
N GLY A 54 5.92 -17.59 2.22
CA GLY A 54 5.43 -18.97 2.23
C GLY A 54 6.33 -19.94 1.46
N ILE A 55 6.90 -19.53 0.31
CA ILE A 55 7.88 -20.35 -0.42
C ILE A 55 9.13 -20.60 0.44
N LYS A 56 9.61 -19.56 1.15
CA LYS A 56 10.79 -19.69 2.01
C LYS A 56 10.52 -20.57 3.25
N ASN A 57 9.31 -20.53 3.79
CA ASN A 57 8.91 -21.26 5.00
C ASN A 57 7.98 -22.43 4.66
N LEU A 58 8.25 -23.14 3.56
CA LEU A 58 7.38 -24.22 3.09
C LEU A 58 7.30 -25.34 4.15
N GLY A 59 6.13 -25.49 4.76
CA GLY A 59 5.86 -26.50 5.79
C GLY A 59 6.06 -26.03 7.25
N ALA A 60 6.37 -24.76 7.48
CA ALA A 60 6.34 -24.15 8.81
C ALA A 60 5.11 -23.23 8.93
N ASP A 61 4.39 -23.32 10.05
CA ASP A 61 3.33 -22.37 10.35
C ASP A 61 3.93 -20.97 10.49
N GLN A 62 3.34 -19.99 9.82
CA GLN A 62 3.65 -18.57 10.01
C GLN A 62 2.56 -17.95 10.88
N PRO A 63 2.71 -17.96 12.22
CA PRO A 63 1.76 -17.29 13.10
C PRO A 63 1.89 -15.77 12.92
N TYR A 64 0.82 -15.15 12.45
CA TYR A 64 0.69 -13.68 12.37
C TYR A 64 -0.09 -13.10 13.55
N ASP A 65 -0.71 -13.99 14.33
CA ASP A 65 -1.40 -13.64 15.56
C ASP A 65 -0.40 -13.41 16.69
N ARG A 66 -0.77 -12.53 17.62
CA ARG A 66 0.13 -12.03 18.68
C ARG A 66 0.20 -12.92 19.94
N VAL A 67 -0.20 -14.19 19.83
CA VAL A 67 -0.24 -15.16 20.94
C VAL A 67 0.95 -16.09 20.94
#